data_AF-A0A9D2GPT3-F1
#
_entry.id   AF-A0A9D2GPT3-F1
#
_cell.length_a   1.000
_cell.length_b   1.000
_cell.length_c   1.000
_cell.angle_alpha   90.00
_cell.angle_beta   90.00
_cell.angle_gamma   90.00
#
_symmetry.space_group_name_H-M   'P 1'
#
loop_
_entity.id
_entity.type
_entity.pdbx_description
1 polymer ?
#
loop_
_entity_poly.entity_id
_entity_poly.type
_entity_poly.pdbx_seq_one_letter_code
_entity_poly.pdbx_strand_id
1 'polypeptide(L)'
;MMKRIPTVMLAAATMIMSGCNENNNGNQQKTMSNISEETVNRTVQAIVEKCPQADQALVQKGVAQAAALWRAEDGTEVEFGQFATESYAATPEDRKVLFDKLSAAFETLYGTSNQVAVRLQAPLHLTGPEITGIDYILGAFDPYSHLSDDLFANKTAFVTILNFPFYTLEEKNTLGKDWSRLEWAYARM
;
A
#
# COMPACT_ATOMS: atom_id res chain seq x y z
N MET A 1 83.78 19.08 6.08
CA MET A 1 82.78 20.17 6.06
C MET A 1 81.53 19.65 6.75
N MET A 2 81.25 20.14 7.96
CA MET A 2 80.17 19.69 8.85
C MET A 2 78.81 20.23 8.38
N LYS A 3 77.76 19.41 8.49
CA LYS A 3 76.36 19.73 8.86
C LYS A 3 75.73 18.38 9.33
N ARG A 4 75.58 18.04 10.63
CA ARG A 4 74.58 18.45 11.64
C ARG A 4 73.14 18.30 11.08
N ILE A 5 72.17 17.49 11.55
CA ILE A 5 71.56 17.08 12.86
C ILE A 5 70.33 16.15 12.48
N PRO A 6 69.51 15.49 13.35
CA PRO A 6 69.68 14.40 14.32
C PRO A 6 68.67 13.21 14.12
N THR A 7 68.70 12.26 15.05
CA THR A 7 67.72 11.21 15.39
C THR A 7 66.29 11.73 15.61
N VAL A 8 65.26 11.09 15.03
CA VAL A 8 63.88 11.13 15.54
C VAL A 8 63.20 9.76 15.43
N MET A 9 62.97 9.19 16.62
CA MET A 9 61.95 8.23 17.06
C MET A 9 60.85 7.82 16.06
N LEU A 10 60.78 6.51 15.81
CA LEU A 10 59.61 5.82 15.25
C LEU A 10 58.48 5.81 16.29
N ALA A 11 57.54 6.75 16.19
CA ALA A 11 56.28 6.70 16.93
C ALA A 11 55.25 5.91 16.10
N ALA A 12 54.90 4.71 16.57
CA ALA A 12 53.80 3.93 16.02
C ALA A 12 52.48 4.66 16.34
N ALA A 13 51.90 5.32 15.34
CA ALA A 13 50.57 5.91 15.43
C ALA A 13 49.52 4.80 15.27
N THR A 14 48.95 4.35 16.38
CA THR A 14 47.74 3.53 16.40
C THR A 14 46.55 4.37 15.93
N MET A 15 46.13 4.16 14.69
CA MET A 15 44.87 4.68 14.13
C MET A 15 43.71 3.97 14.82
N ILE A 16 43.12 4.62 15.82
CA ILE A 16 41.83 4.22 16.38
C ILE A 16 40.77 4.71 15.38
N MET A 17 40.24 3.81 14.56
CA MET A 17 39.05 4.08 13.77
C MET A 17 37.83 4.10 14.68
N SER A 18 37.49 5.27 15.20
CA SER A 18 36.17 5.56 15.74
C SER A 18 35.17 5.57 14.58
N GLY A 19 34.58 4.41 14.29
CA GLY A 19 33.41 4.32 13.43
C GLY A 19 32.20 4.92 14.14
N CYS A 20 31.73 6.07 13.67
CA CYS A 20 30.43 6.61 14.03
C CYS A 20 29.36 5.58 13.64
N ASN A 21 28.66 5.05 14.64
CA ASN A 21 27.42 4.32 14.47
C ASN A 21 26.30 5.33 14.22
N GLU A 22 26.26 5.92 13.02
CA GLU A 22 25.05 6.57 12.52
C GLU A 22 24.17 5.50 11.88
N ASN A 23 23.41 4.82 12.73
CA ASN A 23 22.14 4.23 12.33
C ASN A 23 21.19 5.38 12.00
N ASN A 24 21.41 6.01 10.85
CA ASN A 24 20.41 6.83 10.20
C ASN A 24 19.42 5.86 9.53
N ASN A 25 18.70 5.10 10.37
CA ASN A 25 17.43 4.54 10.00
C ASN A 25 16.58 5.76 9.66
N GLY A 26 16.51 6.06 8.35
CA GLY A 26 15.56 7.01 7.82
C GLY A 26 14.24 6.70 8.47
N ASN A 27 13.81 7.62 9.32
CA ASN A 27 12.56 7.57 10.03
C ASN A 27 11.46 7.73 8.97
N GLN A 28 11.19 6.66 8.21
CA GLN A 28 9.83 6.39 7.78
C GLN A 28 9.10 6.02 9.06
N GLN A 29 8.73 7.07 9.79
CA GLN A 29 7.72 7.02 10.80
C GLN A 29 6.50 6.47 10.06
N LYS A 30 6.31 5.16 10.14
CA LYS A 30 5.09 4.49 9.70
C LYS A 30 4.02 5.19 10.51
N THR A 31 3.37 6.19 9.93
CA THR A 31 2.41 7.04 10.63
C THR A 31 1.39 6.06 11.18
N MET A 32 1.42 5.86 12.49
CA MET A 32 0.46 5.00 13.17
C MET A 32 -0.92 5.53 12.79
N SER A 33 -1.85 4.61 12.52
CA SER A 33 -3.24 4.99 12.31
C SER A 33 -3.68 5.98 13.39
N ASN A 34 -4.44 7.00 13.01
CA ASN A 34 -5.03 7.94 13.96
C ASN A 34 -6.39 7.45 14.50
N ILE A 35 -6.73 6.18 14.28
CA ILE A 35 -7.98 5.56 14.74
C ILE A 35 -7.71 4.69 15.96
N SER A 36 -8.43 4.95 17.04
CA SER A 36 -8.38 4.14 18.26
C SER A 36 -9.15 2.83 18.13
N GLU A 37 -8.79 1.86 18.98
CA GLU A 37 -9.52 0.60 19.10
C GLU A 37 -10.98 0.80 19.53
N GLU A 38 -11.25 1.80 20.38
CA GLU A 38 -12.61 2.18 20.77
C GLU A 38 -13.45 2.60 19.56
N THR A 39 -12.88 3.43 18.67
CA THR A 39 -13.54 3.82 17.42
C THR A 39 -13.80 2.63 16.52
N VAL A 40 -12.84 1.70 16.37
CA VAL A 40 -13.03 0.47 15.59
C VAL A 40 -14.21 -0.34 16.13
N ASN A 41 -14.24 -0.62 17.44
CA ASN A 41 -15.29 -1.42 18.05
C ASN A 41 -16.67 -0.76 17.91
N ARG A 42 -16.74 0.56 18.12
CA ARG A 42 -17.98 1.35 17.93
C ARG A 42 -18.47 1.30 16.49
N THR A 43 -17.58 1.41 15.51
CA THR A 43 -17.92 1.34 14.08
C THR A 43 -18.41 -0.04 13.67
N VAL A 44 -17.76 -1.11 14.16
CA VAL A 44 -18.20 -2.49 13.91
C VAL A 44 -19.60 -2.70 14.47
N GLN A 45 -19.86 -2.26 15.71
CA GLN A 45 -21.20 -2.35 16.31
C GLN A 45 -22.24 -1.60 15.46
N ALA A 46 -21.95 -0.36 15.05
CA ALA A 46 -22.85 0.42 14.22
C ALA A 46 -23.18 -0.26 12.88
N ILE A 47 -22.20 -0.88 12.23
CA ILE A 47 -22.42 -1.62 10.97
C ILE A 47 -23.27 -2.87 11.20
N VAL A 48 -23.00 -3.64 12.25
CA VAL A 48 -23.77 -4.86 12.57
C VAL A 48 -25.21 -4.54 12.96
N GLU A 49 -25.44 -3.47 13.72
CA GLU A 49 -26.79 -2.99 14.05
C GLU A 49 -27.56 -2.53 12.80
N LYS A 50 -26.90 -1.82 11.89
CA LYS A 50 -27.48 -1.39 10.62
C LYS A 50 -27.69 -2.55 9.63
N CYS A 51 -26.84 -3.57 9.69
CA CYS A 51 -26.79 -4.70 8.76
C CYS A 51 -26.79 -6.04 9.51
N PRO A 52 -27.92 -6.48 10.11
CA PRO A 52 -27.94 -7.68 10.97
C PRO A 52 -27.58 -8.99 10.26
N GLN A 53 -27.65 -9.02 8.93
CA GLN A 53 -27.32 -10.18 8.09
C GLN A 53 -25.85 -10.19 7.65
N ALA A 54 -25.08 -9.16 7.98
CA ALA A 54 -23.66 -9.10 7.63
C ALA A 54 -22.85 -10.12 8.44
N ASP A 55 -21.85 -10.73 7.80
CA ASP A 55 -20.85 -11.55 8.48
C ASP A 55 -20.04 -10.66 9.44
N GLN A 56 -20.23 -10.86 10.75
CA GLN A 56 -19.58 -10.07 11.78
C GLN A 56 -18.05 -10.20 11.76
N ALA A 57 -17.51 -11.37 11.43
CA ALA A 57 -16.07 -11.57 11.34
C ALA A 57 -15.50 -10.79 10.14
N LEU A 58 -16.23 -10.77 9.02
CA LEU A 58 -15.85 -9.98 7.85
C LEU A 58 -15.93 -8.48 8.13
N VAL A 59 -16.97 -8.00 8.82
CA VAL A 59 -17.11 -6.60 9.25
C VAL A 59 -15.92 -6.20 10.13
N GLN A 60 -15.64 -6.98 11.18
CA GLN A 60 -14.52 -6.72 12.09
C GLN A 60 -13.21 -6.61 11.33
N LYS A 61 -12.95 -7.56 10.41
CA LYS A 61 -11.72 -7.60 9.63
C LYS A 61 -11.59 -6.39 8.70
N GLY A 62 -12.65 -6.06 7.95
CA GLY A 62 -12.69 -4.92 7.04
C GLY A 62 -12.49 -3.59 7.76
N VAL A 63 -13.22 -3.36 8.85
CA VAL A 63 -13.10 -2.12 9.64
C VAL A 63 -11.71 -2.00 10.26
N ALA A 64 -11.19 -3.08 10.87
CA ALA A 64 -9.87 -3.05 11.50
C ALA A 64 -8.74 -2.78 10.49
N GLN A 65 -8.80 -3.39 9.30
CA GLN A 65 -7.80 -3.15 8.26
C GLN A 65 -7.89 -1.74 7.66
N ALA A 66 -9.10 -1.25 7.40
CA ALA A 66 -9.30 0.12 6.94
C ALA A 66 -8.81 1.14 7.99
N ALA A 67 -9.14 0.93 9.26
CA ALA A 67 -8.68 1.75 10.38
C ALA A 67 -7.15 1.78 10.46
N ALA A 68 -6.49 0.62 10.35
CA ALA A 68 -5.02 0.51 10.45
C ALA A 68 -4.26 1.32 9.38
N LEU A 69 -4.92 1.69 8.28
CA LEU A 69 -4.36 2.47 7.19
C LEU A 69 -4.82 3.93 7.19
N TRP A 70 -5.84 4.26 7.98
CA TRP A 70 -6.42 5.61 8.03
C TRP A 70 -5.50 6.56 8.80
N ARG A 71 -5.18 7.70 8.18
CA ARG A 71 -4.27 8.71 8.73
C ARG A 71 -4.98 10.02 9.03
N ALA A 72 -4.28 10.94 9.69
CA ALA A 72 -4.81 12.28 9.99
C ALA A 72 -5.21 13.06 8.73
N GLU A 73 -4.52 12.85 7.59
CA GLU A 73 -4.87 13.42 6.29
C GLU A 73 -6.14 12.82 5.68
N ASP A 74 -6.54 11.62 6.14
CA ASP A 74 -7.72 10.93 5.66
C ASP A 74 -9.01 11.39 6.34
N GLY A 75 -8.90 11.89 7.58
CA GLY A 75 -10.01 12.38 8.38
C GLY A 75 -9.88 12.02 9.85
N THR A 76 -10.80 12.56 10.64
CA THR A 76 -10.96 12.31 12.07
C THR A 76 -11.57 10.92 12.35
N GLU A 77 -11.52 10.49 13.61
CA GLU A 77 -12.17 9.25 14.05
C GLU A 77 -13.68 9.23 13.82
N VAL A 78 -14.33 10.39 13.91
CA VAL A 78 -15.77 10.53 13.65
C VAL A 78 -16.05 10.32 12.17
N GLU A 79 -15.25 10.95 11.29
CA GLU A 79 -15.36 10.81 9.84
C GLU A 79 -15.07 9.38 9.39
N PHE A 80 -14.08 8.71 9.96
CA PHE A 80 -13.81 7.29 9.69
C PHE A 80 -15.04 6.42 10.01
N GLY A 81 -15.61 6.59 11.21
CA GLY A 81 -16.77 5.78 11.62
C GLY A 81 -18.00 6.01 10.74
N GLN A 82 -18.25 7.26 10.33
CA GLN A 82 -19.31 7.59 9.39
C GLN A 82 -19.05 6.97 8.02
N PHE A 83 -17.86 7.20 7.46
CA PHE A 83 -17.44 6.68 6.16
C PHE A 83 -17.60 5.16 6.08
N ALA A 84 -17.11 4.43 7.09
CA ALA A 84 -17.19 2.98 7.12
C ALA A 84 -18.63 2.48 7.21
N THR A 85 -19.48 3.15 8.00
CA THR A 85 -20.90 2.76 8.15
C THR A 85 -21.73 3.05 6.89
N GLU A 86 -21.37 4.09 6.14
CA GLU A 86 -22.01 4.45 4.87
C GLU A 86 -21.53 3.62 3.69
N SER A 87 -20.24 3.26 3.67
CA SER A 87 -19.59 2.58 2.55
C SER A 87 -19.66 1.05 2.62
N TYR A 88 -20.18 0.49 3.71
CA TYR A 88 -20.29 -0.96 3.87
C TYR A 88 -21.45 -1.54 3.03
N ALA A 89 -21.14 -2.54 2.20
CA ALA A 89 -22.10 -3.25 1.38
C ALA A 89 -22.83 -4.32 2.24
N ALA A 90 -24.06 -3.97 2.64
CA ALA A 90 -24.84 -4.73 3.62
C ALA A 90 -25.28 -6.12 3.14
N THR A 91 -25.60 -6.25 1.86
CA THR A 91 -26.13 -7.50 1.27
C THR A 91 -25.13 -8.16 0.32
N PRO A 92 -25.24 -9.48 0.08
CA PRO A 92 -24.46 -10.15 -0.96
C PRO A 92 -24.61 -9.51 -2.34
N GLU A 93 -25.81 -9.03 -2.67
CA GLU A 93 -26.14 -8.37 -3.93
C GLU A 93 -25.42 -7.02 -4.04
N ASP A 94 -25.49 -6.17 -3.01
CA ASP A 94 -24.80 -4.87 -2.98
C ASP A 94 -23.29 -5.06 -3.06
N ARG A 95 -22.75 -6.07 -2.37
CA ARG A 95 -21.33 -6.39 -2.39
C ARG A 95 -20.88 -6.82 -3.78
N LYS A 96 -21.70 -7.60 -4.49
CA LYS A 96 -21.42 -7.99 -5.87
C LYS A 96 -21.44 -6.79 -6.82
N VAL A 97 -22.40 -5.88 -6.66
CA VAL A 97 -22.46 -4.63 -7.45
C VAL A 97 -21.21 -3.77 -7.21
N LEU A 98 -20.80 -3.63 -5.95
CA LEU A 98 -19.58 -2.91 -5.59
C LEU A 98 -18.34 -3.56 -6.21
N PHE A 99 -18.21 -4.88 -6.10
CA PHE A 99 -17.11 -5.64 -6.70
C PHE A 99 -17.03 -5.42 -8.22
N ASP A 100 -18.16 -5.49 -8.94
CA ASP A 100 -18.15 -5.34 -10.39
C ASP A 100 -17.69 -3.94 -10.82
N LYS A 101 -18.11 -2.90 -10.08
CA LYS A 101 -17.69 -1.52 -10.33
C LYS A 101 -16.20 -1.33 -10.08
N LEU A 102 -15.70 -1.81 -8.95
CA LEU A 102 -14.27 -1.72 -8.60
C LEU A 102 -13.42 -2.54 -9.58
N SER A 103 -13.84 -3.76 -9.91
CA SER A 103 -13.14 -4.63 -10.85
C SER A 103 -13.01 -3.98 -12.23
N ALA A 104 -14.08 -3.37 -12.75
CA ALA A 104 -14.04 -2.67 -14.03
C ALA A 104 -13.14 -1.42 -13.99
N ALA A 105 -13.18 -0.67 -12.88
CA ALA A 105 -12.31 0.49 -12.69
C ALA A 105 -10.83 0.08 -12.62
N PHE A 106 -10.52 -0.97 -11.85
CA PHE A 106 -9.17 -1.49 -11.72
C PHE A 106 -8.65 -2.07 -13.03
N GLU A 107 -9.46 -2.82 -13.77
CA GLU A 107 -9.08 -3.28 -15.12
C GLU A 107 -8.71 -2.11 -16.03
N THR A 108 -9.50 -1.03 -15.99
CA THR A 108 -9.22 0.18 -16.77
C THR A 108 -7.92 0.85 -16.35
N LEU A 109 -7.72 1.07 -15.05
CA LEU A 109 -6.54 1.73 -14.50
C LEU A 109 -5.29 0.90 -14.78
N TYR A 110 -5.27 -0.36 -14.35
CA TYR A 110 -4.09 -1.22 -14.50
C TYR A 110 -3.81 -1.56 -15.96
N GLY A 111 -4.85 -1.85 -16.75
CA GLY A 111 -4.72 -2.21 -18.15
C GLY A 111 -4.24 -1.03 -19.00
N THR A 112 -4.78 0.17 -18.79
CA THR A 112 -4.37 1.36 -19.55
C THR A 112 -2.97 1.81 -19.15
N SER A 113 -2.65 1.83 -17.86
CA SER A 113 -1.27 2.12 -17.40
C SER A 113 -0.28 1.11 -17.98
N ASN A 114 -0.63 -0.18 -18.06
CA ASN A 114 0.24 -1.19 -18.67
C ASN A 114 0.48 -0.89 -20.15
N GLN A 115 -0.57 -0.52 -20.88
CA GLN A 115 -0.46 -0.14 -22.29
C GLN A 115 0.46 1.07 -22.48
N VAL A 116 0.35 2.08 -21.61
CA VAL A 116 1.23 3.25 -21.62
C VAL A 116 2.67 2.83 -21.36
N ALA A 117 2.93 2.07 -20.30
CA ALA A 117 4.27 1.59 -19.95
C ALA A 117 4.92 0.82 -21.10
N VAL A 118 4.21 -0.17 -21.66
CA VAL A 118 4.70 -0.98 -22.78
C VAL A 118 5.02 -0.12 -24.01
N ARG A 119 4.17 0.85 -24.33
CA ARG A 119 4.39 1.73 -25.49
C ARG A 119 5.58 2.67 -25.31
N LEU A 120 5.76 3.23 -24.11
CA LEU A 120 6.89 4.11 -23.81
C LEU A 120 8.22 3.35 -23.76
N GLN A 121 8.20 2.07 -23.37
CA GLN A 121 9.38 1.21 -23.35
C GLN A 121 9.69 0.56 -24.71
N ALA A 122 8.77 0.60 -25.66
CA ALA A 122 8.92 -0.06 -26.95
C ALA A 122 10.22 0.32 -27.70
N PRO A 123 10.66 1.59 -27.75
CA PRO A 123 11.93 1.95 -28.41
C PRO A 123 13.16 1.28 -27.78
N LEU A 124 13.11 0.96 -26.49
CA LEU A 124 14.22 0.33 -25.76
C LEU A 124 14.25 -1.20 -25.92
N HIS A 125 13.09 -1.82 -26.13
CA HIS A 125 12.95 -3.29 -26.11
C HIS A 125 12.77 -3.92 -27.49
N LEU A 126 12.33 -3.16 -28.50
CA LEU A 126 12.07 -3.66 -29.84
C LEU A 126 13.14 -3.21 -30.82
N THR A 127 13.39 -4.03 -31.85
CA THR A 127 14.23 -3.61 -32.98
C THR A 127 13.56 -2.45 -33.72
N GLY A 128 14.29 -1.36 -33.89
CA GLY A 128 13.76 -0.14 -34.50
C GLY A 128 14.87 0.84 -34.90
N PRO A 129 14.52 2.13 -35.07
CA PRO A 129 15.49 3.20 -35.27
C PRO A 129 16.53 3.28 -34.14
N GLU A 130 17.61 4.04 -34.36
CA GLU A 130 18.60 4.31 -33.32
C GLU A 130 17.94 4.99 -32.11
N ILE A 131 18.18 4.43 -30.92
CA ILE A 131 17.64 4.93 -29.66
C ILE A 131 18.30 6.27 -29.33
N THR A 132 17.49 7.25 -28.95
CA THR A 132 17.92 8.60 -28.57
C THR A 132 17.77 8.84 -27.07
N GLY A 133 18.30 9.96 -26.56
CA GLY A 133 18.25 10.28 -25.13
C GLY A 133 16.82 10.37 -24.56
N ILE A 134 15.85 10.84 -25.35
CA ILE A 134 14.46 10.96 -24.87
C ILE A 134 13.79 9.59 -24.68
N ASP A 135 14.18 8.58 -25.44
CA ASP A 135 13.64 7.23 -25.33
C ASP A 135 13.97 6.59 -23.97
N TYR A 136 15.15 6.86 -23.43
CA TYR A 136 15.52 6.43 -22.07
C TYR A 136 14.71 7.13 -20.99
N ILE A 137 14.46 8.43 -21.15
CA ILE A 137 13.66 9.22 -20.18
C ILE A 137 12.20 8.73 -20.19
N LEU A 138 11.62 8.54 -21.38
CA LEU A 138 10.25 8.06 -21.52
C LEU A 138 10.11 6.59 -21.12
N GLY A 139 11.08 5.73 -21.44
CA GLY A 139 11.06 4.31 -21.03
C GLY A 139 11.21 4.10 -19.53
N ALA A 140 11.75 5.09 -18.80
CA ALA A 140 11.80 5.12 -17.35
C ALA A 140 10.51 5.64 -16.68
N PHE A 141 9.54 6.14 -17.46
CA PHE A 141 8.27 6.62 -16.93
C PHE A 141 7.41 5.45 -16.43
N ASP A 142 7.01 5.52 -15.16
CA ASP A 142 6.13 4.56 -14.54
C ASP A 142 4.71 5.16 -14.34
N PRO A 143 3.70 4.70 -15.12
CA PRO A 143 2.33 5.18 -15.00
C PRO A 143 1.61 4.70 -13.72
N TYR A 144 2.26 3.90 -12.87
CA TYR A 144 1.70 3.42 -11.61
C TYR A 144 2.16 4.20 -10.37
N SER A 145 3.17 5.06 -10.49
CA SER A 145 3.92 5.60 -9.34
C SER A 145 3.08 6.30 -8.26
N HIS A 146 1.90 6.84 -8.60
CA HIS A 146 0.99 7.51 -7.65
C HIS A 146 -0.40 6.86 -7.57
N LEU A 147 -0.63 5.76 -8.27
CA LEU A 147 -1.96 5.14 -8.36
C LEU A 147 -2.51 4.76 -6.98
N SER A 148 -1.68 4.17 -6.13
CA SER A 148 -2.10 3.79 -4.77
C SER A 148 -2.45 5.03 -3.94
N ASP A 149 -1.61 6.07 -3.97
CA ASP A 149 -1.83 7.29 -3.20
C ASP A 149 -3.13 7.98 -3.61
N ASP A 150 -3.40 8.05 -4.93
CA ASP A 150 -4.63 8.62 -5.47
C ASP A 150 -5.88 7.83 -5.05
N LEU A 151 -5.79 6.49 -5.00
CA LEU A 151 -6.87 5.61 -4.55
C LEU A 151 -7.15 5.73 -3.03
N PHE A 152 -6.12 6.01 -2.21
CA PHE A 152 -6.32 6.33 -0.80
C PHE A 152 -6.91 7.73 -0.63
N ALA A 153 -6.38 8.73 -1.33
CA ALA A 153 -6.83 10.11 -1.26
C ALA A 153 -8.32 10.26 -1.64
N ASN A 154 -8.77 9.56 -2.68
CA ASN A 154 -10.18 9.57 -3.09
C ASN A 154 -11.07 8.55 -2.36
N LYS A 155 -10.52 7.83 -1.37
CA LYS A 155 -11.18 6.81 -0.54
C LYS A 155 -11.53 5.48 -1.21
N THR A 156 -11.24 5.28 -2.49
CA THR A 156 -11.52 4.01 -3.19
C THR A 156 -10.81 2.82 -2.54
N ALA A 157 -9.56 3.01 -2.10
CA ALA A 157 -8.80 1.97 -1.40
C ALA A 157 -9.47 1.58 -0.07
N PHE A 158 -9.97 2.55 0.71
CA PHE A 158 -10.68 2.27 1.95
C PHE A 158 -12.02 1.56 1.72
N VAL A 159 -12.80 1.98 0.71
CA VAL A 159 -14.03 1.26 0.33
C VAL A 159 -13.73 -0.20 -0.03
N THR A 160 -12.62 -0.42 -0.76
CA THR A 160 -12.18 -1.75 -1.19
C THR A 160 -11.82 -2.61 0.01
N ILE A 161 -10.90 -2.16 0.87
CA ILE A 161 -10.42 -2.91 2.04
C ILE A 161 -11.54 -3.19 3.04
N LEU A 162 -12.44 -2.22 3.23
CA LEU A 162 -13.59 -2.36 4.12
C LEU A 162 -14.53 -3.50 3.69
N ASN A 163 -14.74 -3.68 2.38
CA ASN A 163 -15.71 -4.64 1.84
C ASN A 163 -15.08 -5.95 1.37
N PHE A 164 -13.79 -5.93 1.08
CA PHE A 164 -12.99 -7.04 0.57
C PHE A 164 -11.65 -7.09 1.31
N PRO A 165 -11.66 -7.41 2.62
CA PRO A 165 -10.44 -7.36 3.43
C PRO A 165 -9.38 -8.34 2.94
N PHE A 166 -8.12 -7.98 3.14
CA PHE A 166 -6.97 -8.79 2.81
C PHE A 166 -6.94 -10.08 3.63
N TYR A 167 -6.63 -11.20 2.96
CA TYR A 167 -6.35 -12.48 3.61
C TYR A 167 -4.88 -12.85 3.51
N THR A 168 -4.30 -13.30 4.62
CA THR A 168 -2.93 -13.82 4.66
C THR A 168 -2.82 -15.11 3.85
N LEU A 169 -1.59 -15.49 3.50
CA LEU A 169 -1.35 -16.75 2.79
C LEU A 169 -1.87 -17.97 3.59
N GLU A 170 -1.70 -17.96 4.90
CA GLU A 170 -2.19 -19.01 5.79
C GLU A 170 -3.72 -19.11 5.80
N GLU A 171 -4.40 -17.96 5.88
CA GLU A 171 -5.87 -17.90 5.78
C GLU A 171 -6.34 -18.41 4.42
N LYS A 172 -5.68 -18.01 3.32
CA LYS A 172 -6.00 -18.46 1.96
C LYS A 172 -5.83 -19.98 1.81
N ASN A 173 -4.78 -20.56 2.39
CA ASN A 173 -4.56 -22.01 2.38
C ASN A 173 -5.63 -22.78 3.17
N THR A 174 -6.15 -22.17 4.23
CA THR A 174 -7.12 -22.81 5.13
C THR A 174 -8.57 -22.66 4.63
N LEU A 175 -8.97 -21.44 4.28
CA LEU A 175 -10.33 -21.07 3.90
C LEU A 175 -10.57 -21.24 2.39
N GLY A 176 -9.55 -21.03 1.57
CA GLY A 176 -9.68 -20.97 0.12
C GLY A 176 -10.09 -22.28 -0.55
N LYS A 177 -9.96 -23.42 0.14
CA LYS A 177 -10.45 -24.73 -0.33
C LYS A 177 -11.97 -24.78 -0.46
N ASP A 178 -12.68 -23.96 0.32
CA ASP A 178 -14.15 -23.92 0.37
C ASP A 178 -14.71 -22.69 -0.38
N TRP A 179 -13.84 -21.82 -0.90
CA TRP A 179 -14.24 -20.62 -1.62
C TRP A 179 -14.70 -20.94 -3.05
N SER A 180 -15.85 -20.36 -3.39
CA SER A 180 -16.31 -20.22 -4.75
C SER A 180 -15.36 -19.33 -5.57
N ARG A 181 -15.52 -19.36 -6.90
CA ARG A 181 -14.79 -18.47 -7.81
C ARG A 181 -15.00 -16.99 -7.47
N LEU A 182 -16.17 -16.63 -6.95
CA LEU A 182 -16.49 -15.26 -6.58
C LEU A 182 -15.82 -14.85 -5.26
N GLU A 183 -15.73 -15.74 -4.28
CA GLU A 183 -15.01 -15.46 -3.03
C GLU A 183 -13.50 -15.35 -3.28
N TRP A 184 -12.95 -16.20 -4.14
CA TRP A 184 -11.59 -16.02 -4.66
C TRP A 184 -11.41 -14.69 -5.38
N ALA A 185 -12.47 -14.18 -6.01
CA ALA A 185 -12.45 -12.88 -6.65
C ALA A 185 -12.44 -11.71 -5.66
N TYR A 186 -13.15 -11.85 -4.55
CA TYR A 186 -13.16 -10.89 -3.47
C TYR A 186 -11.83 -10.85 -2.73
N ALA A 187 -11.20 -12.01 -2.46
CA ALA A 187 -9.94 -12.10 -1.70
C ALA A 187 -8.68 -11.58 -2.44
N ARG A 188 -8.84 -11.12 -3.69
CA ARG A 188 -7.77 -10.52 -4.52
C ARG A 188 -8.01 -9.03 -4.83
N MET A 189 -9.09 -8.46 -4.31
CA MET A 189 -9.29 -7.01 -4.28
C MET A 189 -8.33 -6.38 -3.26
#